data_AF-A0A7D3VU63-F1
#
_entry.id   AF-A0A7D3VU63-F1
#
_cell.length_a   1.000
_cell.length_b   1.000
_cell.length_c   1.000
_cell.angle_alpha   90.00
_cell.angle_beta   90.00
_cell.angle_gamma   90.00
#
_symmetry.space_group_name_H-M   'P 1'
#
loop_
_entity.id
_entity.type
_entity.pdbx_description
1 polymer ?
#
loop_
_entity_poly.entity_id
_entity_poly.type
_entity_poly.pdbx_seq_one_letter_code
_entity_poly.pdbx_strand_id
1 'polypeptide(L)'
;MSGHDVIGRGGASASPLTAPAIQLVFAQLYVGIAEGALEAARAHAIARSRPWPLGQARRTAGDAYLSGAYGGLLAQVRAARALADLAVDDLAPALHGEGAARPAGRWSCEAAVMAATARIAAAQASLAVASRVFELAGADSARARPGLARFWRYARALHDPVAHRQAEVGREFLTGEFPPERKAPP
;
A
#
# COMPACT_ATOMS: atom_id res chain seq x y z
N MET A 1 18.35 -34.20 25.99
CA MET A 1 19.00 -32.88 25.83
C MET A 1 19.89 -32.97 24.60
N SER A 2 19.75 -32.23 23.51
CA SER A 2 18.87 -31.15 23.09
C SER A 2 18.63 -31.37 21.59
N GLY A 3 17.40 -31.19 21.12
CA GLY A 3 17.02 -31.33 19.71
C GLY A 3 15.99 -30.25 19.39
N HIS A 4 16.46 -29.04 19.14
CA HIS A 4 15.64 -27.96 18.60
C HIS A 4 15.35 -28.25 17.13
N ASP A 5 14.36 -29.09 16.88
CA ASP A 5 13.75 -29.20 15.55
C ASP A 5 12.49 -28.32 15.55
N VAL A 6 12.70 -27.02 15.29
CA VAL A 6 11.64 -25.98 15.19
C VAL A 6 10.83 -26.12 13.90
N ILE A 7 11.27 -26.96 12.96
CA ILE A 7 10.59 -27.16 11.68
C ILE A 7 9.86 -28.50 11.74
N GLY A 8 8.69 -28.50 12.39
CA GLY A 8 7.78 -29.63 12.37
C GLY A 8 7.48 -30.05 10.94
N ARG A 9 7.96 -31.24 10.55
CA ARG A 9 7.42 -32.00 9.42
C ARG A 9 5.98 -32.40 9.74
N GLY A 10 5.04 -31.55 9.35
CA GLY A 10 3.66 -31.89 9.07
C GLY A 10 3.34 -31.27 7.72
N GLY A 11 2.63 -31.99 6.84
CA GLY A 11 2.16 -31.41 5.57
C GLY A 11 1.28 -30.21 5.87
N ALA A 12 1.87 -29.01 5.84
CA ALA A 12 1.23 -27.82 6.38
C ALA A 12 0.29 -27.24 5.33
N SER A 13 -1.01 -27.43 5.51
CA SER A 13 -1.95 -26.39 5.10
C SER A 13 -1.48 -25.11 5.78
N ALA A 14 -1.12 -24.08 5.01
CA ALA A 14 -0.72 -22.79 5.56
C ALA A 14 -1.75 -22.32 6.59
N SER A 15 -1.31 -21.66 7.67
CA SER A 15 -2.25 -21.03 8.61
C SER A 15 -3.19 -20.12 7.81
N PRO A 16 -4.51 -20.09 8.10
CA PRO A 16 -5.46 -19.23 7.38
C PRO A 16 -5.12 -17.73 7.48
N LEU A 17 -4.21 -17.36 8.38
CA LEU A 17 -3.70 -16.00 8.56
C LEU A 17 -2.49 -15.65 7.68
N THR A 18 -1.90 -16.64 7.00
CA THR A 18 -0.70 -16.45 6.18
C THR A 18 -1.00 -15.53 4.99
N ALA A 19 -2.10 -15.77 4.28
CA ALA A 19 -2.48 -14.95 3.14
C ALA A 19 -2.80 -13.49 3.55
N PRO A 20 -3.65 -13.22 4.57
CA PRO A 20 -3.86 -11.87 5.09
C PRO A 20 -2.56 -11.18 5.53
N ALA A 21 -1.68 -11.87 6.25
CA ALA A 21 -0.41 -11.30 6.69
C ALA A 21 0.47 -10.86 5.51
N ILE A 22 0.56 -11.68 4.46
CA ILE A 22 1.27 -11.32 3.23
C ILE A 22 0.63 -10.08 2.56
N GLN A 23 -0.71 -9.99 2.51
CA GLN A 23 -1.37 -8.80 1.96
C GLN A 23 -0.98 -7.52 2.72
N LEU A 24 -0.89 -7.58 4.06
CA LEU A 24 -0.46 -6.45 4.88
C LEU A 24 1.00 -6.06 4.65
N VAL A 25 1.91 -7.03 4.50
CA VAL A 25 3.31 -6.74 4.14
C VAL A 25 3.36 -5.93 2.85
N PHE A 26 2.60 -6.34 1.82
CA PHE A 26 2.53 -5.58 0.58
C PHE A 26 1.88 -4.21 0.75
N ALA A 27 0.81 -4.09 1.54
CA ALA A 27 0.20 -2.80 1.84
C ALA A 27 1.23 -1.82 2.44
N GLN A 28 2.01 -2.27 3.43
CA GLN A 28 3.04 -1.46 4.08
C GLN A 28 4.19 -1.10 3.11
N LEU A 29 4.60 -2.02 2.23
CA LEU A 29 5.58 -1.73 1.19
C LEU A 29 5.09 -0.62 0.24
N TYR A 30 3.83 -0.69 -0.19
CA TYR A 30 3.24 0.33 -1.06
C TYR A 30 3.11 1.69 -0.37
N VAL A 31 2.68 1.71 0.90
CA VAL A 31 2.65 2.93 1.71
C VAL A 31 4.04 3.55 1.79
N GLY A 32 5.08 2.75 2.11
CA GLY A 32 6.45 3.24 2.16
C GLY A 32 6.97 3.79 0.82
N ILE A 33 6.63 3.14 -0.30
CA ILE A 33 6.94 3.66 -1.64
C ILE A 33 6.23 5.00 -1.87
N ALA A 34 4.95 5.12 -1.49
CA ALA A 34 4.16 6.33 -1.68
C ALA A 34 4.70 7.49 -0.82
N GLU A 35 4.98 7.25 0.46
CA GLU A 35 5.57 8.22 1.38
C GLU A 35 6.96 8.68 0.90
N GLY A 36 7.82 7.73 0.53
CA GLY A 36 9.16 8.04 0.02
C GLY A 36 9.13 8.84 -1.29
N ALA A 37 8.20 8.51 -2.19
CA ALA A 37 8.01 9.25 -3.44
C ALA A 37 7.51 10.67 -3.17
N LEU A 38 6.56 10.84 -2.25
CA LEU A 38 6.00 12.13 -1.89
C LEU A 38 7.03 13.04 -1.22
N GLU A 39 7.84 12.50 -0.30
CA GLU A 39 8.90 13.28 0.35
C GLU A 39 10.02 13.65 -0.64
N ALA A 40 10.42 12.72 -1.52
CA ALA A 40 11.41 13.03 -2.56
C ALA A 40 10.92 14.13 -3.51
N ALA A 41 9.64 14.10 -3.88
CA ALA A 41 9.02 15.13 -4.71
C ALA A 41 8.94 16.47 -3.98
N ARG A 42 8.54 16.47 -2.71
CA ARG A 42 8.52 17.65 -1.83
C ARG A 42 9.91 18.28 -1.72
N ALA A 43 10.94 17.48 -1.43
CA ALA A 43 12.32 17.95 -1.33
C ALA A 43 12.79 18.59 -2.65
N HIS A 44 12.47 17.97 -3.79
CA HIS A 44 12.76 18.55 -5.09
C HIS A 44 12.01 19.87 -5.32
N ALA A 45 10.71 19.93 -5.01
CA ALA A 45 9.89 21.12 -5.18
C ALA A 45 10.34 22.31 -4.32
N ILE A 46 10.76 22.06 -3.07
CA ILE A 46 11.29 23.10 -2.18
C ILE A 46 12.67 23.58 -2.64
N ALA A 47 13.53 22.67 -3.11
CA ALA A 47 14.82 23.04 -3.67
C ALA A 47 14.68 23.86 -4.96
N ARG A 48 13.57 23.74 -5.69
CA ARG A 48 13.24 24.63 -6.80
C ARG A 48 12.78 25.99 -6.27
N SER A 49 13.52 27.03 -6.61
CA SER A 49 13.16 28.43 -6.31
C SER A 49 12.14 29.02 -7.28
N ARG A 50 11.79 28.32 -8.37
CA ARG A 50 10.94 28.87 -9.45
C ARG A 50 9.47 28.38 -9.36
N PRO A 51 8.53 29.28 -9.02
CA PRO A 51 7.09 29.02 -9.04
C PRO A 51 6.56 28.89 -10.48
N TRP A 52 5.28 28.52 -10.62
CA TRP A 52 4.63 28.44 -11.93
C TRP A 52 4.71 29.80 -12.66
N PRO A 53 5.13 29.84 -13.95
CA PRO A 53 5.40 31.11 -14.65
C PRO A 53 4.20 32.04 -14.76
N LEU A 54 2.98 31.49 -14.78
CA LEU A 54 1.72 32.26 -14.87
C LEU A 54 1.09 32.53 -13.49
N GLY A 55 1.71 32.05 -12.40
CA GLY A 55 1.24 32.23 -11.04
C GLY A 55 1.75 33.52 -10.41
N GLN A 56 1.04 34.00 -9.38
CA GLN A 56 1.44 35.20 -8.62
C GLN A 56 2.47 34.91 -7.52
N ALA A 57 2.76 33.63 -7.25
CA ALA A 57 3.67 33.22 -6.20
C ALA A 57 5.12 33.58 -6.55
N ARG A 58 5.91 34.02 -5.55
CA ARG A 58 7.35 34.25 -5.69
C ARG A 58 8.21 33.03 -5.35
N ARG A 59 7.61 31.99 -4.75
CA ARG A 59 8.24 30.72 -4.36
C ARG A 59 7.26 29.57 -4.58
N THR A 60 7.79 28.38 -4.85
CA THR A 60 7.03 27.14 -5.05
C THR A 60 6.02 26.86 -3.93
N ALA A 61 6.39 27.13 -2.67
CA ALA A 61 5.52 26.94 -1.51
C ALA A 61 4.32 27.91 -1.44
N GLY A 62 4.34 29.02 -2.19
CA GLY A 62 3.22 29.96 -2.27
C GLY A 62 2.28 29.68 -3.44
N ASP A 63 2.56 28.65 -4.24
CA ASP A 63 1.74 28.28 -5.40
C ASP A 63 0.56 27.42 -4.93
N ALA A 64 -0.67 27.95 -5.09
CA ALA A 64 -1.89 27.28 -4.66
C ALA A 64 -2.17 25.98 -5.44
N TYR A 65 -1.78 25.91 -6.72
CA TYR A 65 -1.96 24.72 -7.54
C TYR A 65 -1.05 23.58 -7.06
N LEU A 66 0.22 23.88 -6.84
CA LEU A 66 1.16 22.89 -6.29
C LEU A 66 0.75 22.47 -4.88
N SER A 67 0.35 23.42 -4.03
CA SER A 67 -0.12 23.13 -2.67
C SER A 67 -1.33 22.21 -2.66
N GLY A 68 -2.32 22.47 -3.53
CA GLY A 68 -3.50 21.61 -3.67
C GLY A 68 -3.15 20.22 -4.17
N ALA A 69 -2.25 20.10 -5.14
CA ALA A 69 -1.82 18.80 -5.66
C ALA A 69 -1.06 17.97 -4.62
N TYR A 70 -0.10 18.56 -3.90
CA TYR A 70 0.59 17.88 -2.80
C TYR A 70 -0.37 17.53 -1.65
N GLY A 71 -1.32 18.40 -1.33
CA GLY A 71 -2.35 18.15 -0.33
C GLY A 71 -3.22 16.94 -0.67
N GLY A 72 -3.68 16.84 -1.92
CA GLY A 72 -4.47 15.70 -2.39
C GLY A 72 -3.70 14.38 -2.33
N LEU A 73 -2.43 14.38 -2.78
CA LEU A 73 -1.58 13.19 -2.70
C LEU A 73 -1.30 12.79 -1.24
N LEU A 74 -0.99 13.75 -0.37
CA LEU A 74 -0.75 13.49 1.04
C LEU A 74 -1.99 12.89 1.72
N ALA A 75 -3.18 13.40 1.41
CA ALA A 75 -4.44 12.86 1.93
C ALA A 75 -4.64 11.39 1.50
N GLN A 76 -4.39 11.07 0.23
CA GLN A 76 -4.48 9.68 -0.27
C GLN A 76 -3.50 8.74 0.43
N VAL A 77 -2.23 9.16 0.59
CA VAL A 77 -1.21 8.37 1.28
C VAL A 77 -1.59 8.15 2.74
N ARG A 78 -2.03 9.20 3.45
CA ARG A 78 -2.47 9.08 4.85
C ARG A 78 -3.70 8.19 5.01
N ALA A 79 -4.66 8.27 4.09
CA ALA A 79 -5.83 7.40 4.10
C ALA A 79 -5.43 5.92 3.91
N ALA A 80 -4.55 5.64 2.94
CA ALA A 80 -4.04 4.28 2.72
C ALA A 80 -3.25 3.75 3.93
N ARG A 81 -2.42 4.60 4.56
CA ARG A 81 -1.70 4.24 5.77
C ARG A 81 -2.64 3.94 6.94
N ALA A 82 -3.59 4.82 7.21
CA ALA A 82 -4.56 4.62 8.28
C ALA A 82 -5.34 3.31 8.10
N LEU A 83 -5.71 2.98 6.85
CA LEU A 83 -6.37 1.72 6.54
C LEU A 83 -5.45 0.50 6.74
N ALA A 84 -4.18 0.61 6.38
CA ALA A 84 -3.20 -0.45 6.61
C ALA A 84 -2.92 -0.68 8.10
N ASP A 85 -2.84 0.39 8.89
CA ASP A 85 -2.66 0.34 10.35
C ASP A 85 -3.89 -0.30 11.02
N LEU A 86 -5.11 0.11 10.62
CA LEU A 86 -6.36 -0.53 11.08
C LEU A 86 -6.40 -2.04 10.76
N ALA A 87 -5.92 -2.44 9.59
CA ALA A 87 -5.90 -3.83 9.19
C ALA A 87 -4.84 -4.65 9.96
N VAL A 88 -3.73 -4.01 10.36
CA VAL A 88 -2.73 -4.61 11.26
C VAL A 88 -3.34 -4.79 12.66
N ASP A 89 -4.01 -3.78 13.20
CA ASP A 89 -4.61 -3.83 14.54
C ASP A 89 -5.65 -4.95 14.66
N ASP A 90 -6.42 -5.22 13.59
CA ASP A 90 -7.40 -6.33 13.58
C ASP A 90 -6.74 -7.72 13.47
N LEU A 91 -5.65 -7.84 12.70
CA LEU A 91 -5.00 -9.14 12.44
C LEU A 91 -3.95 -9.53 13.50
N ALA A 92 -3.26 -8.55 14.10
CA ALA A 92 -2.13 -8.78 15.00
C ALA A 92 -2.46 -9.67 16.21
N PRO A 93 -3.57 -9.48 16.95
CA PRO A 93 -3.88 -10.33 18.11
C PRO A 93 -3.94 -11.81 17.76
N ALA A 94 -4.49 -12.14 16.59
CA ALA A 94 -4.59 -13.52 16.15
C ALA A 94 -3.27 -14.10 15.63
N LEU A 95 -2.40 -13.28 15.01
CA LEU A 95 -1.04 -13.69 14.68
C LEU A 95 -0.21 -13.99 15.93
N HIS A 96 -0.50 -13.31 17.05
CA HIS A 96 0.14 -13.54 18.34
C HIS A 96 -0.50 -14.66 19.18
N GLY A 97 -1.55 -15.31 18.66
CA GLY A 97 -2.25 -16.40 19.38
C GLY A 97 -3.20 -15.90 20.48
N GLU A 98 -3.46 -14.60 20.57
CA GLU A 98 -4.33 -13.97 21.57
C GLU A 98 -5.82 -14.01 21.17
N GLY A 99 -6.13 -14.49 19.95
CA GLY A 99 -7.47 -14.48 19.33
C GLY A 99 -8.26 -15.79 19.35
N ALA A 100 -7.89 -16.78 20.18
CA ALA A 100 -8.45 -18.14 20.18
C ALA A 100 -9.99 -18.24 20.42
N ALA A 101 -10.65 -17.13 20.77
CA ALA A 101 -12.09 -17.06 21.03
C ALA A 101 -12.97 -16.69 19.82
N ARG A 102 -12.42 -16.26 18.66
CA ARG A 102 -13.25 -15.91 17.49
C ARG A 102 -13.54 -17.14 16.61
N PRO A 103 -14.77 -17.28 16.05
CA PRO A 103 -15.07 -18.32 15.08
C PRO A 103 -14.10 -18.24 13.90
N ALA A 104 -13.22 -19.23 13.78
CA ALA A 104 -12.05 -19.18 12.89
C ALA A 104 -12.41 -18.86 11.42
N GLY A 105 -13.56 -19.35 10.93
CA GLY A 105 -13.98 -19.16 9.53
C GLY A 105 -14.39 -17.72 9.18
N ARG A 106 -15.36 -17.15 9.90
CA ARG A 106 -15.91 -15.81 9.60
C ARG A 106 -14.91 -14.69 9.87
N TRP A 107 -14.19 -14.78 10.99
CA TRP A 107 -13.21 -13.76 11.33
C TRP A 107 -11.99 -13.79 10.40
N SER A 108 -11.51 -14.98 10.00
CA SER A 108 -10.44 -15.07 9.00
C SER A 108 -10.84 -14.48 7.64
N CYS A 109 -12.13 -14.57 7.29
CA CYS A 109 -12.69 -13.96 6.08
C CYS A 109 -12.70 -12.43 6.18
N GLU A 110 -13.21 -11.87 7.28
CA GLU A 110 -13.22 -10.42 7.55
C GLU A 110 -11.79 -9.83 7.53
N ALA A 111 -10.85 -10.48 8.21
CA ALA A 111 -9.45 -10.05 8.25
C ALA A 111 -8.77 -10.15 6.88
N ALA A 112 -9.10 -11.17 6.07
CA ALA A 112 -8.60 -11.29 4.70
C ALA A 112 -9.10 -10.16 3.79
N VAL A 113 -10.40 -9.82 3.89
CA VAL A 113 -11.01 -8.70 3.16
C VAL A 113 -10.35 -7.39 3.56
N MET A 114 -10.18 -7.15 4.87
CA MET A 114 -9.57 -5.93 5.38
C MET A 114 -8.12 -5.78 4.90
N ALA A 115 -7.32 -6.84 4.97
CA ALA A 115 -5.94 -6.85 4.49
C ALA A 115 -5.84 -6.65 2.97
N ALA A 116 -6.73 -7.26 2.19
CA ALA A 116 -6.81 -7.05 0.75
C ALA A 116 -7.21 -5.60 0.41
N THR A 117 -8.15 -5.03 1.15
CA THR A 117 -8.63 -3.65 0.98
C THR A 117 -7.54 -2.64 1.28
N ALA A 118 -6.79 -2.84 2.38
CA ALA A 118 -5.60 -2.05 2.71
C ALA A 118 -4.55 -2.09 1.60
N ARG A 119 -4.25 -3.28 1.06
CA ARG A 119 -3.33 -3.42 -0.06
C ARG A 119 -3.81 -2.67 -1.31
N ILE A 120 -5.08 -2.78 -1.67
CA ILE A 120 -5.66 -2.09 -2.84
C ILE A 120 -5.46 -0.58 -2.69
N ALA A 121 -5.85 -0.01 -1.54
CA ALA A 121 -5.71 1.42 -1.28
C ALA A 121 -4.25 1.87 -1.32
N ALA A 122 -3.34 1.11 -0.70
CA ALA A 122 -1.91 1.41 -0.71
C ALA A 122 -1.32 1.35 -2.12
N ALA A 123 -1.66 0.34 -2.91
CA ALA A 123 -1.20 0.23 -4.30
C ALA A 123 -1.69 1.39 -5.17
N GLN A 124 -2.96 1.80 -5.00
CA GLN A 124 -3.53 2.96 -5.70
C GLN A 124 -2.82 4.26 -5.31
N ALA A 125 -2.62 4.49 -4.00
CA ALA A 125 -1.89 5.67 -3.52
C ALA A 125 -0.45 5.70 -4.03
N SER A 126 0.24 4.56 -3.99
CA SER A 126 1.62 4.42 -4.49
C SER A 126 1.72 4.76 -5.98
N LEU A 127 0.82 4.22 -6.81
CA LEU A 127 0.81 4.51 -8.24
C LEU A 127 0.42 5.96 -8.54
N ALA A 128 -0.56 6.51 -7.81
CA ALA A 128 -1.00 7.89 -7.96
C ALA A 128 0.16 8.86 -7.67
N VAL A 129 0.84 8.71 -6.53
CA VAL A 129 2.01 9.52 -6.18
C VAL A 129 3.11 9.33 -7.22
N ALA A 130 3.54 8.08 -7.48
CA ALA A 130 4.66 7.80 -8.36
C ALA A 130 4.45 8.27 -9.81
N SER A 131 3.21 8.42 -10.26
CA SER A 131 2.89 8.99 -11.58
C SER A 131 2.84 10.53 -11.53
N ARG A 132 2.15 11.09 -10.53
CA ARG A 132 1.93 12.54 -10.40
C ARG A 132 3.20 13.32 -10.06
N VAL A 133 4.17 12.71 -9.38
CA VAL A 133 5.42 13.39 -8.98
C VAL A 133 6.23 13.92 -10.17
N PHE A 134 6.12 13.32 -11.35
CA PHE A 134 6.75 13.86 -12.57
C PHE A 134 6.06 15.11 -13.09
N GLU A 135 4.73 15.18 -13.01
CA GLU A 135 3.96 16.38 -13.34
C GLU A 135 4.32 17.53 -12.39
N LEU A 136 4.47 17.23 -11.09
CA LEU A 136 4.83 18.22 -10.06
C LEU A 136 6.29 18.67 -10.11
N ALA A 137 7.19 17.85 -10.65
CA ALA A 137 8.59 18.21 -10.88
C ALA A 137 8.73 19.24 -12.02
N GLY A 138 7.80 19.28 -12.98
CA GLY A 138 7.79 20.22 -14.09
C GLY A 138 8.84 19.93 -15.17
N ALA A 139 9.16 20.94 -16.00
CA ALA A 139 10.03 20.79 -17.17
C ALA A 139 11.47 20.34 -16.84
N ASP A 140 11.96 20.60 -15.63
CA ASP A 140 13.27 20.15 -15.12
C ASP A 140 13.23 18.74 -14.50
N SER A 141 12.13 18.01 -14.68
CA SER A 141 11.96 16.62 -14.24
C SER A 141 13.10 15.70 -14.71
N ALA A 142 13.86 16.07 -15.75
CA ALA A 142 15.08 15.38 -16.16
C ALA A 142 16.13 15.26 -15.04
N ARG A 143 16.29 16.28 -14.17
CA ARG A 143 17.23 16.25 -13.04
C ARG A 143 16.72 15.40 -11.87
N ALA A 144 15.41 15.40 -11.64
CA ALA A 144 14.77 14.58 -10.62
C ALA A 144 14.51 13.13 -11.08
N ARG A 145 14.59 12.89 -12.40
CA ARG A 145 14.14 11.66 -13.08
C ARG A 145 14.74 10.39 -12.50
N PRO A 146 16.08 10.28 -12.28
CA PRO A 146 16.65 9.05 -11.74
C PRO A 146 16.13 8.76 -10.33
N GLY A 147 15.94 9.81 -9.52
CA GLY A 147 15.47 9.70 -8.15
C GLY A 147 13.98 9.38 -8.03
N LEU A 148 13.14 9.99 -8.87
CA LEU A 148 11.69 9.80 -8.84
C LEU A 148 11.25 8.54 -9.61
N ALA A 149 11.94 8.17 -10.70
CA ALA A 149 11.59 7.01 -11.51
C ALA A 149 11.77 5.68 -10.80
N ARG A 150 12.65 5.60 -9.78
CA ARG A 150 12.77 4.39 -8.97
C ARG A 150 11.43 4.03 -8.30
N PHE A 151 10.69 5.03 -7.80
CA PHE A 151 9.42 4.79 -7.12
C PHE A 151 8.34 4.29 -8.06
N TRP A 152 8.27 4.85 -9.28
CA TRP A 152 7.35 4.36 -10.31
C TRP A 152 7.68 2.91 -10.71
N ARG A 153 8.97 2.59 -10.87
CA ARG A 153 9.42 1.22 -11.15
C ARG A 153 9.07 0.27 -10.00
N TYR A 154 9.28 0.66 -8.74
CA TYR A 154 8.92 -0.15 -7.59
C TYR A 154 7.41 -0.36 -7.50
N ALA A 155 6.61 0.71 -7.62
CA ALA A 155 5.16 0.63 -7.60
C ALA A 155 4.62 -0.33 -8.68
N ARG A 156 5.16 -0.28 -9.90
CA ARG A 156 4.77 -1.17 -11.00
C ARG A 156 5.28 -2.60 -10.86
N ALA A 157 6.46 -2.81 -10.28
CA ALA A 157 7.02 -4.14 -10.08
C ALA A 157 6.27 -4.93 -9.00
N LEU A 158 5.83 -4.26 -7.93
CA LEU A 158 5.02 -4.88 -6.89
C LEU A 158 3.56 -5.08 -7.31
N HIS A 159 3.14 -4.44 -8.42
CA HIS A 159 1.78 -4.46 -8.94
C HIS A 159 1.45 -5.82 -9.56
N ASP A 160 1.35 -6.84 -8.71
CA ASP A 160 0.48 -7.99 -8.92
C ASP A 160 -0.93 -7.47 -9.27
N PRO A 161 -1.79 -8.19 -10.03
CA PRO A 161 -3.04 -7.64 -10.51
C PRO A 161 -3.97 -7.28 -9.35
N VAL A 162 -3.92 -6.01 -8.93
CA VAL A 162 -4.86 -5.41 -7.97
C VAL A 162 -6.30 -5.66 -8.43
N ALA A 163 -6.53 -5.76 -9.74
CA ALA A 163 -7.80 -6.16 -10.33
C ALA A 163 -8.34 -7.48 -9.76
N HIS A 164 -7.50 -8.48 -9.52
CA HIS A 164 -7.95 -9.73 -8.87
C HIS A 164 -8.36 -9.47 -7.42
N ARG A 165 -7.58 -8.71 -6.65
CA ARG A 165 -7.94 -8.39 -5.25
C ARG A 165 -9.22 -7.56 -5.17
N GLN A 166 -9.40 -6.61 -6.10
CA GLN A 166 -10.64 -5.83 -6.23
C GLN A 166 -11.84 -6.72 -6.55
N ALA A 167 -11.68 -7.71 -7.43
CA ALA A 167 -12.74 -8.66 -7.75
C ALA A 167 -13.08 -9.56 -6.54
N GLU A 168 -12.09 -9.99 -5.76
CA GLU A 168 -12.32 -10.80 -4.55
C GLU A 168 -13.04 -10.00 -3.46
N VAL A 169 -12.57 -8.79 -3.15
CA VAL A 169 -13.22 -7.88 -2.19
C VAL A 169 -14.62 -7.51 -2.67
N GLY A 170 -14.79 -7.21 -3.95
CA GLY A 170 -16.08 -6.89 -4.54
C GLY A 170 -17.06 -8.07 -4.51
N ARG A 171 -16.57 -9.29 -4.75
CA ARG A 171 -17.39 -10.50 -4.62
C ARG A 171 -17.85 -10.69 -3.19
N GLU A 172 -16.96 -10.58 -2.22
CA GLU A 172 -17.32 -10.72 -0.80
C GLU A 172 -18.34 -9.67 -0.39
N PHE A 173 -18.18 -8.41 -0.80
CA PHE A 173 -19.16 -7.36 -0.53
C PHE A 173 -20.55 -7.66 -1.12
N LEU A 174 -20.61 -8.29 -2.30
CA LEU A 174 -21.87 -8.61 -2.99
C LEU A 174 -22.54 -9.89 -2.48
N THR A 175 -21.77 -10.91 -2.10
CA THR A 175 -22.30 -12.25 -1.80
C THR A 175 -22.11 -12.69 -0.36
N GLY A 176 -21.31 -11.97 0.44
CA GLY A 176 -20.88 -12.36 1.78
C GLY A 176 -19.91 -13.55 1.80
N GLU A 177 -19.33 -13.91 0.64
CA GLU A 177 -18.42 -15.05 0.49
C GLU A 177 -17.06 -14.58 -0.03
N PHE A 178 -16.01 -14.79 0.75
CA PHE A 178 -14.65 -14.63 0.27
C PHE A 178 -14.19 -15.91 -0.46
N PRO A 179 -13.46 -15.79 -1.59
CA PRO A 179 -13.03 -16.97 -2.32
C PRO A 179 -12.19 -17.91 -1.43
N PRO A 180 -12.39 -19.23 -1.53
CA PRO A 180 -11.55 -20.18 -0.81
C PRO A 180 -10.09 -20.02 -1.23
N GLU A 181 -9.16 -20.30 -0.31
CA GLU A 181 -7.73 -20.31 -0.61
C GLU A 181 -7.47 -21.11 -1.88
N ARG A 182 -6.83 -20.48 -2.87
CA ARG A 182 -6.49 -21.14 -4.13
C ARG A 182 -5.52 -22.26 -3.82
N LYS A 183 -5.98 -23.52 -3.83
CA LYS A 183 -5.08 -24.68 -3.87
C LYS A 183 -4.16 -24.52 -5.07
N ALA A 184 -2.86 -24.69 -4.86
CA ALA A 184 -1.91 -24.73 -5.96
C ALA A 184 -2.38 -25.79 -6.98
N PRO A 185 -2.26 -25.54 -8.30
CA PRO A 185 -2.46 -26.61 -9.26
C PRO A 185 -1.50 -27.78 -8.95
N PRO A 186 -1.90 -29.02 -9.28
CA PRO A 186 -1.06 -30.20 -9.06
C PRO A 186 0.29 -30.10 -9.78
#